data_AF-A0A511T3K7-F1
#
_entry.id   AF-A0A511T3K7-F1
#
_cell.length_a   1.000
_cell.length_b   1.000
_cell.length_c   1.000
_cell.angle_alpha   90.00
_cell.angle_beta   90.00
_cell.angle_gamma   90.00
#
_symmetry.space_group_name_H-M   'P 1'
#
loop_
_entity.id
_entity.type
_entity.pdbx_description
1 polymer ?
#
loop_
_entity_poly.entity_id
_entity_poly.type
_entity_poly.pdbx_seq_one_letter_code
_entity_poly.pdbx_strand_id
1 'polypeptide(L)'
;MVAKKSSRATSRTRGMPKKRMVSRTRMSKPRRATAAPRRRVASGARASASSRYTRPALRERLKKRLMAGTRGGRAGQWSARKAQLLAAEYVKAGGGYRGRKATSQKSLTSWTREAWQTSTGGTRARRGATTARYLPKKAWSRLSARQKQATERRKRTASRRGRQYVANTPAARRARKTATRR
;
A
#
# COMPACT_ATOMS: atom_id res chain seq x y z
N MET A 1 -21.51 -39.82 -52.15
CA MET A 1 -21.29 -38.37 -52.17
C MET A 1 -20.03 -38.03 -51.39
N VAL A 2 -18.98 -37.64 -52.13
CA VAL A 2 -17.75 -36.85 -51.85
C VAL A 2 -17.47 -36.50 -50.37
N ALA A 3 -16.48 -37.09 -49.68
CA ALA A 3 -15.02 -36.91 -49.77
C ALA A 3 -14.47 -35.58 -49.21
N LYS A 4 -13.75 -35.66 -48.08
CA LYS A 4 -12.62 -34.78 -47.71
C LYS A 4 -11.58 -35.61 -46.94
N LYS A 5 -10.47 -35.93 -47.59
CA LYS A 5 -9.22 -36.41 -47.00
C LYS A 5 -8.17 -35.33 -47.18
N SER A 6 -7.32 -35.09 -46.18
CA SER A 6 -5.89 -35.35 -46.32
C SER A 6 -5.09 -34.94 -45.08
N SER A 7 -4.22 -35.87 -44.69
CA SER A 7 -3.35 -35.84 -43.52
C SER A 7 -1.90 -36.10 -43.95
N ARG A 8 -0.98 -35.28 -43.43
CA ARG A 8 0.34 -35.60 -42.83
C ARG A 8 1.46 -36.30 -43.66
N ALA A 9 2.66 -35.72 -43.63
CA ALA A 9 4.00 -36.37 -43.55
C ALA A 9 5.06 -35.28 -43.18
N THR A 10 5.90 -35.34 -42.12
CA THR A 10 7.23 -36.03 -41.90
C THR A 10 8.24 -35.80 -43.05
N SER A 11 9.52 -35.42 -42.89
CA SER A 11 10.61 -35.99 -42.06
C SER A 11 11.94 -35.16 -42.12
N ARG A 12 12.94 -35.58 -41.33
CA ARG A 12 14.24 -34.95 -40.97
C ARG A 12 15.45 -35.42 -41.82
N THR A 13 16.51 -34.58 -41.84
CA THR A 13 18.00 -34.83 -41.82
C THR A 13 18.85 -35.28 -43.03
N ARG A 14 19.94 -34.52 -43.29
CA ARG A 14 21.39 -34.83 -43.58
C ARG A 14 21.96 -33.65 -44.41
N GLY A 15 23.18 -33.12 -44.33
CA GLY A 15 24.47 -33.36 -43.67
C GLY A 15 25.55 -32.49 -44.40
N MET A 16 26.82 -32.54 -43.95
CA MET A 16 28.08 -32.02 -44.59
C MET A 16 28.58 -30.59 -44.23
N PRO A 17 29.90 -30.26 -44.33
CA PRO A 17 31.03 -30.84 -43.57
C PRO A 17 32.05 -29.78 -43.04
N LYS A 18 33.06 -30.25 -42.29
CA LYS A 18 34.14 -29.50 -41.64
C LYS A 18 35.29 -29.10 -42.58
N LYS A 19 35.92 -27.94 -42.34
CA LYS A 19 37.35 -27.68 -42.62
C LYS A 19 37.99 -26.98 -41.41
N ARG A 20 39.23 -27.38 -41.13
CA ARG A 20 40.07 -27.04 -39.97
C ARG A 20 41.31 -26.27 -40.47
N MET A 21 42.05 -25.70 -39.51
CA MET A 21 43.44 -25.18 -39.57
C MET A 21 43.57 -23.70 -39.97
N VAL A 22 44.37 -22.82 -39.35
CA VAL A 22 45.36 -22.87 -38.26
C VAL A 22 45.50 -21.44 -37.66
N SER A 23 46.03 -21.42 -36.44
CA SER A 23 46.35 -20.36 -35.46
C SER A 23 46.74 -18.94 -35.88
N ARG A 24 46.27 -17.97 -35.07
CA ARG A 24 47.04 -16.77 -34.70
C ARG A 24 46.98 -16.54 -33.18
N THR A 25 48.15 -16.58 -32.59
CA THR A 25 48.50 -16.16 -31.23
C THR A 25 47.89 -14.79 -30.88
N ARG A 26 47.16 -14.71 -29.77
CA ARG A 26 46.90 -13.43 -29.08
C ARG A 26 47.45 -13.52 -27.67
N MET A 27 48.53 -12.77 -27.47
CA MET A 27 49.17 -12.52 -26.20
C MET A 27 48.16 -12.08 -25.13
N SER A 28 48.24 -12.72 -23.97
CA SER A 28 47.45 -12.47 -22.79
C SER A 28 47.69 -11.05 -22.25
N LYS A 29 46.65 -10.21 -22.20
CA LYS A 29 46.68 -8.96 -21.42
C LYS A 29 46.54 -9.30 -19.93
N PRO A 30 47.32 -8.70 -19.01
CA PRO A 30 47.15 -8.93 -17.59
C PRO A 30 45.79 -8.40 -17.12
N ARG A 31 45.01 -9.27 -16.46
CA ARG A 31 43.79 -8.90 -15.76
C ARG A 31 44.17 -8.01 -14.57
N ARG A 32 43.87 -6.72 -14.66
CA ARG A 32 43.90 -5.80 -13.51
C ARG A 32 42.92 -6.34 -12.47
N ALA A 33 43.44 -6.74 -11.30
CA ALA A 33 42.63 -7.22 -10.19
C ALA A 33 41.61 -6.14 -9.81
N THR A 34 40.32 -6.42 -10.05
CA THR A 34 39.23 -5.58 -9.54
C THR A 34 39.19 -5.74 -8.02
N ALA A 35 39.58 -4.70 -7.29
CA ALA A 35 39.38 -4.62 -5.85
C ALA A 35 37.91 -4.91 -5.53
N ALA A 36 37.66 -5.89 -4.66
CA ALA A 36 36.32 -6.22 -4.20
C ALA A 36 35.65 -4.98 -3.59
N PRO A 37 34.38 -4.67 -3.93
CA PRO A 37 33.69 -3.55 -3.31
C PRO A 37 33.52 -3.87 -1.82
N ARG A 38 34.21 -3.13 -0.96
CA ARG A 38 33.93 -3.12 0.48
C ARG A 38 32.45 -2.79 0.64
N ARG A 39 31.67 -3.76 1.11
CA ARG A 39 30.29 -3.55 1.56
C ARG A 39 30.34 -2.45 2.61
N ARG A 40 30.00 -1.21 2.21
CA ARG A 40 29.58 -0.18 3.16
C ARG A 40 28.33 -0.74 3.82
N VAL A 41 28.51 -1.35 4.99
CA VAL A 41 27.41 -1.53 5.92
C VAL A 41 26.90 -0.12 6.20
N ALA A 42 25.77 0.23 5.58
CA ALA A 42 25.05 1.42 5.96
C ALA A 42 24.66 1.21 7.43
N SER A 43 25.46 1.76 8.34
CA SER A 43 25.11 1.97 9.73
C SER A 43 24.05 3.06 9.80
N GLY A 44 22.89 2.80 9.18
CA GLY A 44 21.65 3.44 9.55
C GLY A 44 21.33 2.94 10.95
N ALA A 45 21.90 3.60 11.96
CA ALA A 45 21.58 3.37 13.35
C ALA A 45 20.05 3.47 13.48
N ARG A 46 19.39 2.31 13.53
CA ARG A 46 17.99 2.22 13.91
C ARG A 46 17.96 2.74 15.33
N ALA A 47 17.58 4.00 15.49
CA ALA A 47 17.28 4.60 16.77
C ALA A 47 16.50 3.55 17.59
N SER A 48 17.10 3.09 18.69
CA SER A 48 16.51 2.06 19.54
C SER A 48 15.06 2.43 19.80
N ALA A 49 14.15 1.45 19.80
CA ALA A 49 12.74 1.71 20.04
C ALA A 49 12.53 2.57 21.31
N SER A 50 13.44 2.48 22.29
CA SER A 50 13.45 3.30 23.51
C SER A 50 13.60 4.82 23.26
N SER A 51 14.34 5.26 22.24
CA SER A 51 14.62 6.67 22.01
C SER A 51 13.45 7.44 21.37
N ARG A 52 12.44 6.73 20.84
CA ARG A 52 11.24 7.34 20.23
C ARG A 52 10.13 7.63 21.23
N TYR A 53 10.24 7.12 22.46
CA TYR A 53 9.23 7.28 23.50
C TYR A 53 9.77 8.19 24.60
N THR A 54 8.93 9.05 25.17
CA THR A 54 9.35 9.86 26.31
C THR A 54 9.54 9.02 27.58
N ARG A 55 8.75 7.94 27.73
CA ARG A 55 8.75 7.05 28.90
C ARG A 55 8.81 5.57 28.49
N PRO A 56 9.96 5.07 28.02
CA PRO A 56 10.07 3.70 27.50
C PRO A 56 9.73 2.62 28.54
N ALA A 57 10.14 2.80 29.81
CA ALA A 57 9.82 1.85 30.89
C ALA A 57 8.31 1.73 31.16
N LEU A 58 7.57 2.84 31.12
CA LEU A 58 6.11 2.86 31.25
C LEU A 58 5.45 2.04 30.14
N ARG A 59 5.91 2.22 28.90
CA ARG A 59 5.40 1.50 27.74
C ARG A 59 5.62 -0.01 27.88
N GLU A 60 6.81 -0.44 28.28
CA GLU A 60 7.11 -1.87 28.42
C GLU A 60 6.30 -2.51 29.55
N ARG A 61 6.09 -1.82 30.68
CA ARG A 61 5.19 -2.29 31.74
C ARG A 61 3.76 -2.49 31.24
N LEU A 62 3.23 -1.52 30.50
CA LEU A 62 1.89 -1.62 29.89
C LEU A 62 1.81 -2.75 28.85
N LYS A 63 2.85 -2.91 28.04
CA LYS A 63 2.95 -3.99 27.05
C LYS A 63 2.89 -5.37 27.73
N LYS A 64 3.68 -5.58 28.79
CA LYS A 64 3.69 -6.84 29.55
C LYS A 64 2.31 -7.14 30.15
N ARG A 65 1.67 -6.14 30.77
CA ARG A 65 0.30 -6.27 31.31
C ARG A 65 -0.71 -6.66 30.22
N LEU A 66 -0.67 -6.02 29.06
CA LEU A 66 -1.55 -6.34 27.94
C LEU A 66 -1.26 -7.71 27.32
N MET A 67 0.01 -8.13 27.28
CA MET A 67 0.37 -9.47 26.81
C MET A 67 -0.19 -10.54 27.75
N ALA A 68 -0.02 -10.39 29.06
CA ALA A 68 -0.53 -11.33 30.06
C ALA A 68 -2.07 -11.42 30.06
N GLY A 69 -2.76 -10.30 29.82
CA GLY A 69 -4.23 -10.28 29.78
C GLY A 69 -4.86 -10.83 28.50
N THR A 70 -6.17 -11.06 28.57
CA THR A 70 -7.02 -11.46 27.43
C THR A 70 -7.60 -10.27 26.67
N ARG A 71 -7.35 -9.03 27.13
CA ARG A 71 -7.80 -7.80 26.46
C ARG A 71 -7.10 -7.63 25.12
N GLY A 72 -7.89 -7.62 24.04
CA GLY A 72 -7.39 -7.47 22.68
C GLY A 72 -6.82 -8.75 22.06
N GLY A 73 -7.12 -9.93 22.61
CA GLY A 73 -6.74 -11.23 22.06
C GLY A 73 -6.25 -12.18 23.14
N ARG A 74 -5.86 -13.40 22.77
CA ARG A 74 -5.41 -14.45 23.70
C ARG A 74 -4.26 -13.98 24.60
N ALA A 75 -4.28 -14.44 25.85
CA ALA A 75 -3.20 -14.23 26.81
C ALA A 75 -1.86 -14.78 26.29
N GLY A 76 -0.76 -14.14 26.66
CA GLY A 76 0.60 -14.45 26.19
C GLY A 76 0.93 -13.96 24.78
N GLN A 77 -0.07 -13.63 23.95
CA GLN A 77 0.13 -13.31 22.54
C GLN A 77 0.10 -11.81 22.25
N TRP A 78 0.89 -11.39 21.25
CA TRP A 78 0.88 -10.03 20.71
C TRP A 78 -0.04 -9.96 19.49
N SER A 79 -1.00 -9.04 19.52
CA SER A 79 -1.98 -8.84 18.44
C SER A 79 -2.04 -7.37 18.00
N ALA A 80 -2.59 -7.13 16.82
CA ALA A 80 -2.85 -5.77 16.33
C ALA A 80 -3.75 -4.98 17.30
N ARG A 81 -4.76 -5.62 17.89
CA ARG A 81 -5.67 -4.98 18.85
C ARG A 81 -4.95 -4.62 20.16
N LYS A 82 -4.06 -5.48 20.66
CA LYS A 82 -3.20 -5.17 21.82
C LYS A 82 -2.25 -4.01 21.52
N ALA A 83 -1.69 -3.93 20.32
CA ALA A 83 -0.87 -2.78 19.92
C ALA A 83 -1.65 -1.46 19.91
N GLN A 84 -2.91 -1.47 19.44
CA GLN A 84 -3.80 -0.30 19.52
C GLN A 84 -4.09 0.10 20.97
N LEU A 85 -4.40 -0.88 21.83
CA LEU A 85 -4.62 -0.64 23.25
C LEU A 85 -3.38 -0.06 23.93
N LEU A 86 -2.19 -0.63 23.67
CA LEU A 86 -0.94 -0.12 24.21
C LEU A 86 -0.73 1.34 23.83
N ALA A 87 -0.97 1.71 22.57
CA ALA A 87 -0.81 3.10 22.12
C ALA A 87 -1.75 4.05 22.88
N ALA A 88 -3.02 3.66 23.06
CA ALA A 88 -4.01 4.46 23.79
C ALA A 88 -3.67 4.58 25.28
N GLU A 89 -3.40 3.46 25.95
CA GLU A 89 -3.08 3.41 27.38
C GLU A 89 -1.75 4.12 27.69
N TYR A 90 -0.76 4.01 26.80
CA TYR A 90 0.52 4.72 26.94
C TYR A 90 0.32 6.23 26.93
N VAL A 91 -0.45 6.76 25.98
CA VAL A 91 -0.77 8.21 25.93
C VAL A 91 -1.60 8.62 27.15
N LYS A 92 -2.60 7.82 27.53
CA LYS A 92 -3.44 8.06 28.72
C LYS A 92 -2.61 8.11 30.01
N ALA A 93 -1.60 7.27 30.13
CA ALA A 93 -0.69 7.24 31.28
C ALA A 93 0.42 8.31 31.24
N GLY A 94 0.30 9.33 30.39
CA GLY A 94 1.28 10.42 30.27
C GLY A 94 2.52 10.09 29.44
N GLY A 95 2.46 9.01 28.64
CA GLY A 95 3.47 8.65 27.68
C GLY A 95 3.38 9.50 26.40
N GLY A 96 4.53 9.95 25.90
CA GLY A 96 4.65 10.75 24.69
C GLY A 96 5.62 10.13 23.67
N TYR A 97 5.67 10.75 22.50
CA TYR A 97 6.54 10.36 21.39
C TYR A 97 7.55 11.47 21.11
N ARG A 98 8.81 11.10 20.89
CA ARG A 98 9.90 12.01 20.54
C ARG A 98 10.05 12.13 19.03
N GLY A 99 10.54 13.30 18.59
CA GLY A 99 10.82 13.60 17.19
C GLY A 99 9.58 14.00 16.37
N ARG A 100 9.84 14.46 15.14
CA ARG A 100 8.78 14.86 14.21
C ARG A 100 8.07 13.62 13.65
N LYS A 101 6.75 13.75 13.40
CA LYS A 101 5.97 12.73 12.67
C LYS A 101 6.60 12.48 11.30
N ALA A 102 6.71 11.20 10.93
CA ALA A 102 7.11 10.81 9.57
C ALA A 102 6.10 11.35 8.54
N THR A 103 6.51 11.49 7.28
CA THR A 103 5.65 11.97 6.19
C THR A 103 4.35 11.17 6.07
N SER A 104 4.44 9.84 6.15
CA SER A 104 3.28 8.93 6.18
C SER A 104 2.33 9.21 7.34
N GLN A 105 2.86 9.45 8.55
CA GLN A 105 2.06 9.81 9.73
C GLN A 105 1.39 11.18 9.60
N LYS A 106 2.07 12.15 8.97
CA LYS A 106 1.47 13.46 8.66
C LYS A 106 0.33 13.33 7.66
N SER A 107 0.48 12.47 6.64
CA SER A 107 -0.58 12.16 5.67
C SER A 107 -1.80 11.53 6.35
N LEU A 108 -1.59 10.52 7.19
CA LEU A 108 -2.65 9.89 7.99
C LEU A 108 -3.37 10.88 8.92
N THR A 109 -2.61 11.77 9.56
CA THR A 109 -3.18 12.78 10.46
C THR A 109 -4.18 13.68 9.72
N SER A 110 -3.84 14.19 8.53
CA SER A 110 -4.83 15.02 7.83
C SER A 110 -5.92 14.23 7.17
N TRP A 111 -5.64 13.03 6.67
CA TRP A 111 -6.69 12.14 6.18
C TRP A 111 -7.75 11.86 7.26
N THR A 112 -7.31 11.68 8.52
CA THR A 112 -8.19 11.50 9.69
C THR A 112 -8.95 12.78 10.05
N ARG A 113 -8.33 13.95 9.89
CA ARG A 113 -8.96 15.25 10.16
C ARG A 113 -9.94 15.70 9.08
N GLU A 114 -9.92 15.10 7.90
CA GLU A 114 -10.87 15.43 6.86
C GLU A 114 -12.30 15.06 7.28
N ALA A 115 -13.24 15.98 7.10
CA ALA A 115 -14.66 15.71 7.32
C ALA A 115 -15.21 14.89 6.16
N TRP A 116 -15.08 13.56 6.23
CA TRP A 116 -15.62 12.66 5.20
C TRP A 116 -17.12 12.49 5.36
N GLN A 117 -17.85 12.56 4.24
CA GLN A 117 -19.30 12.50 4.25
C GLN A 117 -19.89 12.10 2.88
N THR A 118 -21.16 11.72 2.86
CA THR A 118 -21.97 11.62 1.64
C THR A 118 -22.31 13.01 1.10
N SER A 119 -22.94 13.06 -0.08
CA SER A 119 -23.38 14.32 -0.69
C SER A 119 -24.36 15.12 0.18
N THR A 120 -25.08 14.45 1.09
CA THR A 120 -26.06 15.04 2.02
C THR A 120 -25.50 15.29 3.42
N GLY A 121 -24.18 15.12 3.62
CA GLY A 121 -23.55 15.32 4.93
C GLY A 121 -23.58 14.11 5.87
N GLY A 122 -24.17 12.99 5.46
CA GLY A 122 -24.25 11.79 6.28
C GLY A 122 -22.91 11.03 6.38
N THR A 123 -22.66 10.39 7.52
CA THR A 123 -21.50 9.51 7.75
C THR A 123 -21.75 8.08 7.27
N ARG A 124 -23.01 7.63 7.24
CA ARG A 124 -23.42 6.31 6.75
C ARG A 124 -23.57 6.30 5.22
N ALA A 125 -22.57 5.77 4.52
CA ALA A 125 -22.57 5.69 3.06
C ALA A 125 -23.33 4.49 2.49
N ARG A 126 -23.36 3.34 3.19
CA ARG A 126 -24.02 2.12 2.67
C ARG A 126 -25.45 1.99 3.19
N ARG A 127 -26.39 1.66 2.28
CA ARG A 127 -27.79 1.36 2.56
C ARG A 127 -28.25 0.23 1.63
N GLY A 128 -28.51 -0.94 2.22
CA GLY A 128 -28.83 -2.17 1.48
C GLY A 128 -27.76 -2.49 0.43
N ALA A 129 -28.21 -2.80 -0.79
CA ALA A 129 -27.32 -3.08 -1.91
C ALA A 129 -26.52 -1.85 -2.40
N THR A 130 -26.92 -0.63 -2.04
CA THR A 130 -26.33 0.61 -2.57
C THR A 130 -25.33 1.26 -1.64
N THR A 131 -24.33 1.91 -2.22
CA THR A 131 -23.35 2.72 -1.50
C THR A 131 -23.33 4.10 -2.12
N ALA A 132 -23.46 5.13 -1.28
CA ALA A 132 -23.28 6.52 -1.63
C ALA A 132 -21.81 6.83 -1.90
N ARG A 133 -21.53 7.87 -2.68
CA ARG A 133 -20.17 8.38 -2.83
C ARG A 133 -19.78 9.04 -1.51
N TYR A 134 -18.60 8.67 -1.03
CA TYR A 134 -18.01 9.26 0.17
C TYR A 134 -16.87 10.15 -0.28
N LEU A 135 -16.91 11.46 0.01
CA LEU A 135 -15.86 12.45 -0.28
C LEU A 135 -15.65 13.38 0.92
N PRO A 136 -14.46 14.01 1.04
CA PRO A 136 -14.27 15.11 1.99
C PRO A 136 -15.27 16.24 1.74
N LYS A 137 -15.80 16.86 2.78
CA LYS A 137 -16.72 18.01 2.71
C LYS A 137 -16.17 19.12 1.81
N LYS A 138 -14.88 19.41 1.92
CA LYS A 138 -14.16 20.39 1.06
C LYS A 138 -14.11 19.99 -0.42
N ALA A 139 -14.20 18.71 -0.75
CA ALA A 139 -14.29 18.25 -2.14
C ALA A 139 -15.72 18.41 -2.65
N TRP A 140 -16.72 18.12 -1.81
CA TRP A 140 -18.13 18.35 -2.15
C TRP A 140 -18.44 19.83 -2.42
N SER A 141 -17.89 20.77 -1.64
CA SER A 141 -18.12 22.22 -1.85
C SER A 141 -17.58 22.74 -3.19
N ARG A 142 -16.64 22.04 -3.81
CA ARG A 142 -16.05 22.39 -5.12
C ARG A 142 -16.79 21.79 -6.32
N LEU A 143 -17.86 21.04 -6.09
CA LEU A 143 -18.64 20.40 -7.16
C LEU A 143 -19.96 21.14 -7.36
N SER A 144 -20.34 21.36 -8.61
CA SER A 144 -21.70 21.81 -8.94
C SER A 144 -22.73 20.72 -8.62
N ALA A 145 -24.01 21.10 -8.45
CA ALA A 145 -25.08 20.14 -8.16
C ALA A 145 -25.10 18.97 -9.16
N ARG A 146 -24.98 19.27 -10.46
CA ARG A 146 -24.91 18.26 -11.53
C ARG A 146 -23.71 17.33 -11.38
N GLN A 147 -22.53 17.86 -11.04
CA GLN A 147 -21.32 17.05 -10.81
C GLN A 147 -21.46 16.16 -9.57
N LYS A 148 -22.09 16.66 -8.50
CA LYS A 148 -22.38 15.89 -7.29
C LYS A 148 -23.29 14.71 -7.60
N GLN A 149 -24.41 14.96 -8.27
CA GLN A 149 -25.36 13.94 -8.69
C GLN A 149 -24.71 12.91 -9.63
N ALA A 150 -23.88 13.34 -10.58
CA ALA A 150 -23.20 12.43 -11.52
C ALA A 150 -22.27 11.43 -10.80
N THR A 151 -21.44 11.90 -9.86
CA THR A 151 -20.51 11.01 -9.13
C THR A 151 -21.22 10.08 -8.14
N GLU A 152 -22.31 10.56 -7.55
CA GLU A 152 -23.19 9.80 -6.66
C GLU A 152 -23.91 8.69 -7.43
N ARG A 153 -24.60 9.05 -8.53
CA ARG A 153 -25.29 8.08 -9.41
C ARG A 153 -24.35 7.00 -9.88
N ARG A 154 -23.15 7.37 -10.36
CA ARG A 154 -22.12 6.40 -10.79
C ARG A 154 -21.77 5.42 -9.68
N LYS A 155 -21.63 5.88 -8.42
CA LYS A 155 -21.33 4.99 -7.29
C LYS A 155 -22.50 4.08 -6.94
N ARG A 156 -23.71 4.64 -6.83
CA ARG A 156 -24.92 3.90 -6.48
C ARG A 156 -25.24 2.82 -7.50
N THR A 157 -25.28 3.16 -8.79
CA THR A 157 -25.57 2.20 -9.87
C THR A 157 -24.56 1.05 -9.88
N ALA A 158 -23.26 1.33 -9.77
CA ALA A 158 -22.25 0.29 -9.77
C ALA A 158 -22.27 -0.56 -8.49
N SER A 159 -22.50 0.03 -7.32
CA SER A 159 -22.64 -0.72 -6.06
C SER A 159 -23.86 -1.63 -6.05
N ARG A 160 -24.97 -1.21 -6.68
CA ARG A 160 -26.18 -2.02 -6.86
C ARG A 160 -25.87 -3.28 -7.69
N ARG A 161 -24.93 -3.19 -8.63
CA ARG A 161 -24.42 -4.31 -9.44
C ARG A 161 -23.27 -5.08 -8.75
N GLY A 162 -23.11 -4.94 -7.44
CA GLY A 162 -22.06 -5.64 -6.68
C GLY A 162 -20.64 -5.07 -6.81
N ARG A 163 -20.43 -3.98 -7.55
CA ARG A 163 -19.07 -3.42 -7.74
C ARG A 163 -18.64 -2.62 -6.51
N GLN A 164 -17.74 -3.20 -5.71
CA GLN A 164 -17.15 -2.54 -4.54
C GLN A 164 -16.33 -1.30 -4.93
N TYR A 165 -15.48 -1.41 -5.95
CA TYR A 165 -14.60 -0.33 -6.39
C TYR A 165 -15.16 0.38 -7.63
N VAL A 166 -15.34 1.69 -7.51
CA VAL A 166 -15.91 2.53 -8.58
C VAL A 166 -15.13 3.84 -8.61
N ALA A 167 -14.47 4.12 -9.71
CA ALA A 167 -13.72 5.36 -9.88
C ALA A 167 -14.60 6.60 -9.64
N ASN A 168 -13.99 7.66 -9.13
CA ASN A 168 -14.62 8.98 -9.08
C ASN A 168 -14.78 9.52 -10.51
N THR A 169 -15.80 10.34 -10.75
CA THR A 169 -15.86 11.12 -12.00
C THR A 169 -14.64 12.04 -12.10
N PRO A 170 -14.23 12.47 -13.30
CA PRO A 170 -13.08 13.38 -13.46
C PRO A 170 -13.19 14.63 -12.58
N ALA A 171 -14.37 15.25 -12.49
CA ALA A 171 -14.62 16.40 -11.62
C ALA A 171 -14.42 16.06 -10.13
N ALA A 172 -15.01 14.97 -9.64
CA ALA A 172 -14.85 14.56 -8.23
C ALA A 172 -13.41 14.14 -7.90
N ARG A 173 -12.68 13.56 -8.84
CA ARG A 173 -11.26 13.24 -8.70
C ARG A 173 -10.42 14.52 -8.56
N ARG A 174 -10.64 15.52 -9.43
CA ARG A 174 -9.97 16.83 -9.33
C ARG A 174 -10.31 17.54 -8.02
N ALA A 175 -11.60 17.63 -7.67
CA ALA A 175 -12.06 18.26 -6.44
C ALA A 175 -11.43 17.63 -5.19
N ARG A 176 -11.30 16.29 -5.14
CA ARG A 176 -10.55 15.60 -4.09
C ARG A 176 -9.09 15.99 -4.06
N LYS A 177 -8.39 15.92 -5.21
CA LYS A 177 -6.97 16.26 -5.29
C LYS A 177 -6.74 17.67 -4.76
N THR A 178 -7.54 18.64 -5.20
CA THR A 178 -7.49 20.04 -4.72
C THR A 178 -7.84 20.17 -3.25
N ALA A 179 -8.85 19.45 -2.74
CA ALA A 179 -9.24 19.51 -1.33
C ALA A 179 -8.18 18.96 -0.36
N THR A 180 -7.27 18.15 -0.90
CA THR A 180 -6.28 17.35 -0.14
C THR A 180 -4.85 17.84 -0.38
N ARG A 181 -4.66 18.73 -1.36
CA ARG A 181 -3.40 19.43 -1.65
C ARG A 181 -3.06 20.33 -0.45
N ARG A 182 -1.82 20.22 0.01
CA ARG A 182 -1.24 21.05 1.07
C ARG A 182 -0.15 21.90 0.47
#